data_AF-A0A4P7R1Y8-F1
#
_entry.id   AF-A0A4P7R1Y8-F1
#
_cell.length_a   1.000
_cell.length_b   1.000
_cell.length_c   1.000
_cell.angle_alpha   90.00
_cell.angle_beta   90.00
_cell.angle_gamma   90.00
#
_symmetry.space_group_name_H-M   'P 1'
#
loop_
_entity.id
_entity.type
_entity.pdbx_description
1 polymer ?
#
loop_
_entity_poly.entity_id
_entity_poly.type
_entity_poly.pdbx_seq_one_letter_code
_entity_poly.pdbx_strand_id
1 'polypeptide(L)'
;MNAMIQSAYEGPVSFTRVVDAYEDPLDQDSPFDRPVPATRRALTRLALVAAETGARFQRDGLGADPMAWMLSPRRVFNGGTAIDAVLGREDFMRALLLHSLSIGLDADPEFIDELVSETEDPEEVTSGEGGGWFGHPREDDVPKRAHRPEGLKPRTHPRGDSGSNRVRPHGATPDDATETGDQPDEGEGRRLYTATLTFEDGHTTLQVFNASVCASPSEAFTRLASRYGVYVAFQAELHAGYDPTSAFAEAFVSPAMDEMLQLVDDDPSGALGDGLDLNLEQRFAA
;
A
#
# COMPACT_ATOMS: atom_id res chain seq x y z
N MET A 1 13.51 -35.62 75.14
CA MET A 1 13.06 -34.20 75.06
C MET A 1 13.45 -33.69 73.70
N ASN A 2 12.52 -32.99 73.04
CA ASN A 2 12.69 -32.16 71.83
C ASN A 2 13.25 -32.84 70.57
N ALA A 3 12.94 -32.21 69.43
CA ALA A 3 13.21 -32.67 68.07
C ALA A 3 13.72 -31.49 67.23
N MET A 4 13.54 -31.55 65.90
CA MET A 4 13.83 -30.49 64.91
C MET A 4 15.31 -30.31 64.55
N ILE A 5 15.70 -30.00 63.30
CA ILE A 5 14.91 -29.94 62.04
C ILE A 5 15.81 -30.29 60.85
N GLN A 6 15.25 -30.84 59.77
CA GLN A 6 15.94 -30.93 58.48
C GLN A 6 15.84 -29.58 57.77
N SER A 7 16.97 -29.04 57.30
CA SER A 7 16.97 -27.90 56.37
C SER A 7 18.02 -28.16 55.29
N ALA A 8 17.53 -28.58 54.12
CA ALA A 8 18.31 -28.50 52.90
C ALA A 8 18.33 -27.03 52.47
N TYR A 9 19.52 -26.45 52.29
CA TYR A 9 19.66 -25.16 51.62
C TYR A 9 19.54 -25.36 50.11
N GLU A 10 18.31 -25.63 49.67
CA GLU A 10 17.87 -25.32 48.31
C GLU A 10 17.85 -23.79 48.19
N GLY A 11 19.02 -23.21 47.90
CA GLY A 11 19.08 -21.84 47.44
C GLY A 11 18.23 -21.71 46.18
N PRO A 12 17.44 -20.62 46.02
CA PRO A 12 16.59 -20.48 44.85
C PRO A 12 17.48 -20.55 43.61
N VAL A 13 17.21 -21.54 42.75
CA VAL A 13 17.88 -21.63 41.45
C VAL A 13 17.51 -20.35 40.72
N SER A 14 18.48 -19.45 40.57
CA SER A 14 18.26 -18.21 39.86
C SER A 14 18.11 -18.58 38.39
N PHE A 15 16.87 -18.83 37.99
CA PHE A 15 16.44 -18.68 36.61
C PHE A 15 16.55 -17.19 36.28
N THR A 16 17.80 -16.74 36.11
CA THR A 16 18.14 -15.57 35.31
C THR A 16 17.59 -15.87 33.93
N ARG A 17 16.32 -15.52 33.73
CA ARG A 17 15.65 -15.58 32.46
C ARG A 17 16.52 -14.75 31.54
N VAL A 18 17.23 -15.43 30.63
CA VAL A 18 17.89 -14.77 29.52
C VAL A 18 16.75 -14.23 28.68
N VAL A 19 16.35 -13.01 29.01
CA VAL A 19 15.86 -12.09 28.01
C VAL A 19 17.04 -11.92 27.07
N ASP A 20 16.99 -12.64 25.95
CA ASP A 20 17.82 -12.32 24.80
C ASP A 20 17.42 -10.89 24.43
N ALA A 21 18.21 -9.95 24.94
CA ALA A 21 18.03 -8.53 24.68
C ALA A 21 18.53 -8.31 23.26
N TYR A 22 17.60 -8.38 22.32
CA TYR A 22 17.85 -8.06 20.91
C TYR A 22 18.66 -6.78 20.81
N GLU A 23 19.68 -6.85 19.97
CA GLU A 23 20.62 -5.77 19.71
C GLU A 23 19.87 -4.51 19.25
N ASP A 24 20.27 -3.33 19.74
CA ASP A 24 19.61 -2.07 19.37
C ASP A 24 19.88 -1.79 17.88
N PRO A 25 18.85 -1.70 17.01
CA PRO A 25 19.04 -1.49 15.58
C PRO A 25 19.59 -0.10 15.21
N LEU A 26 19.87 0.76 16.19
CA LEU A 26 20.52 2.06 16.03
C LEU A 26 22.00 2.06 16.45
N ASP A 27 22.48 1.01 17.13
CA ASP A 27 23.91 0.82 17.43
C ASP A 27 24.69 0.35 16.18
N GLN A 28 26.02 0.32 16.26
CA GLN A 28 26.88 -0.14 15.16
C GLN A 28 27.16 -1.64 15.26
N ASP A 29 26.98 -2.37 14.15
CA ASP A 29 27.41 -3.77 13.96
C ASP A 29 28.75 -4.04 14.64
N SER A 30 28.79 -4.94 15.62
CA SER A 30 30.01 -5.37 16.29
C SER A 30 30.56 -6.66 15.66
N PRO A 31 31.89 -6.86 15.67
CA PRO A 31 32.50 -8.09 15.18
C PRO A 31 32.23 -9.33 16.07
N PHE A 32 31.44 -9.17 17.14
CA PHE A 32 31.01 -10.24 18.04
C PHE A 32 29.51 -10.55 17.95
N ASP A 33 28.76 -9.82 17.11
CA ASP A 33 27.32 -10.00 16.94
C ASP A 33 27.02 -11.39 16.37
N ARG A 34 25.86 -11.93 16.74
CA ARG A 34 25.50 -13.31 16.40
C ARG A 34 25.06 -13.39 14.92
N PRO A 35 25.83 -14.04 14.02
CA PRO A 35 25.44 -14.11 12.62
C PRO A 35 24.20 -15.00 12.43
N VAL A 36 23.12 -14.44 11.88
CA VAL A 36 21.88 -15.16 11.56
C VAL A 36 21.93 -15.69 10.12
N PRO A 37 22.06 -17.01 9.88
CA PRO A 37 22.24 -17.56 8.54
C PRO A 37 20.92 -17.67 7.76
N ALA A 38 20.53 -16.59 7.09
CA ALA A 38 19.30 -16.53 6.28
C ALA A 38 19.52 -16.76 4.78
N THR A 39 18.56 -17.40 4.12
CA THR A 39 18.47 -17.40 2.63
C THR A 39 17.66 -16.20 2.15
N ARG A 40 17.81 -15.76 0.89
CA ARG A 40 16.96 -14.70 0.32
C ARG A 40 15.46 -14.98 0.48
N ARG A 41 15.03 -16.26 0.36
CA ARG A 41 13.62 -16.64 0.60
C ARG A 41 13.18 -16.45 2.06
N ALA A 42 14.05 -16.75 3.02
CA ALA A 42 13.78 -16.52 4.43
C ALA A 42 13.70 -15.01 4.76
N LEU A 43 14.60 -14.19 4.20
CA LEU A 43 14.54 -12.73 4.33
C LEU A 43 13.26 -12.15 3.70
N THR A 44 12.79 -12.68 2.56
CA THR A 44 11.51 -12.26 1.97
C THR A 44 10.32 -12.60 2.87
N ARG A 45 10.32 -13.76 3.55
CA ARG A 45 9.27 -14.11 4.52
C ARG A 45 9.25 -13.16 5.71
N LEU A 46 10.42 -12.88 6.29
CA LEU A 46 10.56 -11.93 7.40
C LEU A 46 10.06 -10.53 7.01
N ALA A 47 10.48 -10.01 5.86
CA ALA A 47 10.03 -8.71 5.36
C ALA A 47 8.51 -8.65 5.12
N LEU A 48 7.90 -9.74 4.59
CA LEU A 48 6.46 -9.82 4.37
C LEU A 48 5.70 -9.85 5.70
N VAL A 49 6.11 -10.70 6.66
CA VAL A 49 5.46 -10.76 7.97
C VAL A 49 5.59 -9.44 8.71
N ALA A 50 6.77 -8.80 8.73
CA ALA A 50 6.94 -7.50 9.37
C ALA A 50 6.03 -6.41 8.76
N ALA A 51 5.81 -6.43 7.44
CA ALA A 51 4.87 -5.55 6.76
C ALA A 51 3.41 -5.83 7.16
N GLU A 52 2.99 -7.11 7.18
CA GLU A 52 1.63 -7.51 7.61
C GLU A 52 1.38 -7.25 9.11
N THR A 53 2.40 -7.42 9.97
CA THR A 53 2.33 -7.03 11.39
C THR A 53 2.11 -5.53 11.52
N GLY A 54 2.92 -4.70 10.85
CA GLY A 54 2.76 -3.23 10.89
C GLY A 54 1.41 -2.77 10.33
N ALA A 55 1.04 -3.26 9.14
CA ALA A 55 -0.22 -2.94 8.48
C ALA A 55 -1.43 -3.34 9.34
N ARG A 56 -1.41 -4.53 9.95
CA ARG A 56 -2.45 -4.95 10.88
C ARG A 56 -2.49 -4.09 12.14
N PHE A 57 -1.36 -3.76 12.75
CA PHE A 57 -1.36 -2.98 13.99
C PHE A 57 -1.95 -1.59 13.79
N GLN A 58 -1.67 -0.97 12.64
CA GLN A 58 -2.32 0.27 12.20
C GLN A 58 -3.82 0.08 11.89
N ARG A 59 -4.18 -0.95 11.10
CA ARG A 59 -5.57 -1.25 10.68
C ARG A 59 -6.50 -1.56 11.85
N ASP A 60 -6.06 -2.42 12.76
CA ASP A 60 -6.84 -2.94 13.89
C ASP A 60 -6.78 -2.00 15.13
N GLY A 61 -6.11 -0.83 15.02
CA GLY A 61 -5.98 0.15 16.12
C GLY A 61 -5.20 -0.35 17.33
N LEU A 62 -4.29 -1.31 17.14
CA LEU A 62 -3.59 -2.01 18.21
C LEU A 62 -2.50 -1.14 18.81
N GLY A 63 -2.80 -0.48 19.95
CA GLY A 63 -1.88 0.37 20.72
C GLY A 63 -0.69 -0.34 21.39
N ALA A 64 -0.24 -1.46 20.83
CA ALA A 64 1.03 -2.11 21.15
C ALA A 64 2.05 -1.79 20.06
N ASP A 65 3.35 -1.95 20.34
CA ASP A 65 4.38 -1.79 19.32
C ASP A 65 4.49 -3.07 18.45
N PRO A 66 4.40 -2.99 17.10
CA PRO A 66 4.60 -4.13 16.22
C PRO A 66 6.04 -4.69 16.28
N MET A 67 7.07 -3.88 16.58
CA MET A 67 8.43 -4.40 16.73
C MET A 67 8.58 -5.21 18.02
N ALA A 68 8.08 -4.71 19.14
CA ALA A 68 7.93 -5.49 20.37
C ALA A 68 7.07 -6.75 20.17
N TRP A 69 6.11 -6.77 19.22
CA TRP A 69 5.44 -8.01 18.85
C TRP A 69 6.39 -9.00 18.18
N MET A 70 7.15 -8.56 17.17
CA MET A 70 8.11 -9.38 16.41
C MET A 70 9.21 -10.00 17.27
N LEU A 71 9.69 -9.24 18.28
CA LEU A 71 10.78 -9.61 19.18
C LEU A 71 10.32 -10.38 20.45
N SER A 72 9.03 -10.40 20.75
CA SER A 72 8.52 -11.15 21.91
C SER A 72 8.39 -12.65 21.62
N PRO A 73 8.69 -13.54 22.58
CA PRO A 73 8.26 -14.93 22.55
C PRO A 73 6.74 -15.08 22.40
N ARG A 74 6.30 -16.02 21.56
CA ARG A 74 4.89 -16.29 21.23
C ARG A 74 4.53 -17.77 21.30
N ARG A 75 3.32 -18.09 21.78
CA ARG A 75 2.72 -19.43 21.71
C ARG A 75 2.61 -19.92 20.27
N VAL A 76 2.18 -19.05 19.33
CA VAL A 76 2.01 -19.42 17.91
C VAL A 76 3.32 -19.85 17.23
N PHE A 77 4.47 -19.50 17.81
CA PHE A 77 5.81 -19.93 17.36
C PHE A 77 6.48 -20.88 18.37
N ASN A 78 5.68 -21.64 19.13
CA ASN A 78 6.14 -22.64 20.12
C ASN A 78 7.09 -22.07 21.20
N GLY A 79 6.94 -20.80 21.55
CA GLY A 79 7.80 -20.07 22.49
C GLY A 79 8.97 -19.33 21.83
N GLY A 80 9.15 -19.47 20.51
CA GLY A 80 10.05 -18.64 19.71
C GLY A 80 9.49 -17.24 19.45
N THR A 81 10.31 -16.39 18.85
CA THR A 81 9.96 -15.02 18.42
C THR A 81 9.60 -15.01 16.93
N ALA A 82 8.86 -13.99 16.47
CA ALA A 82 8.48 -13.91 15.06
C ALA A 82 9.70 -13.71 14.15
N ILE A 83 10.63 -12.84 14.57
CA ILE A 83 11.82 -12.46 13.78
C ILE A 83 12.69 -13.66 13.38
N ASP A 84 12.83 -14.65 14.27
CA ASP A 84 13.59 -15.88 14.04
C ASP A 84 12.72 -16.98 13.39
N ALA A 85 11.48 -17.18 13.85
CA ALA A 85 10.65 -18.30 13.43
C ALA A 85 10.23 -18.22 11.95
N VAL A 86 9.80 -17.04 11.47
CA VAL A 86 9.26 -16.89 10.10
C VAL A 86 10.33 -16.98 8.98
N LEU A 87 11.59 -17.21 9.34
CA LEU A 87 12.61 -17.67 8.41
C LEU A 87 12.26 -19.06 7.85
N GLY A 88 11.57 -19.91 8.62
CA GLY A 88 10.97 -21.19 8.22
C GLY A 88 9.77 -21.03 7.27
N ARG A 89 9.25 -22.13 6.69
CA ARG A 89 7.98 -22.08 5.92
C ARG A 89 6.76 -22.09 6.85
N GLU A 90 6.83 -22.92 7.88
CA GLU A 90 5.72 -23.30 8.77
C GLU A 90 5.23 -22.08 9.57
N ASP A 91 6.09 -21.51 10.41
CA ASP A 91 5.75 -20.32 11.21
C ASP A 91 5.46 -19.07 10.37
N PHE A 92 6.01 -18.98 9.15
CA PHE A 92 5.62 -17.96 8.17
C PHE A 92 4.16 -18.10 7.74
N MET A 93 3.69 -19.32 7.44
CA MET A 93 2.28 -19.56 7.13
C MET A 93 1.40 -19.25 8.35
N ARG A 94 1.83 -19.65 9.56
CA ARG A 94 1.13 -19.34 10.81
C ARG A 94 0.96 -17.83 11.01
N ALA A 95 2.04 -17.07 10.86
CA ALA A 95 2.03 -15.62 10.96
C ALA A 95 1.15 -14.96 9.90
N LEU A 96 1.23 -15.41 8.65
CA LEU A 96 0.45 -14.86 7.53
C LEU A 96 -1.07 -15.06 7.74
N LEU A 97 -1.52 -16.25 8.14
CA LEU A 97 -2.93 -16.50 8.48
C LEU A 97 -3.36 -15.67 9.71
N LEU A 98 -2.53 -15.61 10.75
CA LEU A 98 -2.82 -14.82 11.95
C LEU A 98 -3.02 -13.32 11.65
N HIS A 99 -2.22 -12.73 10.75
CA HIS A 99 -2.35 -11.32 10.38
C HIS A 99 -3.45 -11.03 9.34
N SER A 100 -3.63 -11.91 8.35
CA SER A 100 -4.65 -11.73 7.30
C SER A 100 -6.08 -11.96 7.78
N LEU A 101 -6.30 -12.94 8.66
CA LEU A 101 -7.62 -13.27 9.23
C LEU A 101 -7.92 -12.50 10.53
N SER A 102 -7.04 -11.59 10.95
CA SER A 102 -7.09 -10.87 12.24
C SER A 102 -7.33 -11.76 13.49
N ILE A 103 -6.90 -13.02 13.45
CA ILE A 103 -6.92 -13.94 14.61
C ILE A 103 -6.06 -13.36 15.74
N GLY A 104 -6.35 -13.65 17.01
CA GLY A 104 -5.69 -13.05 18.17
C GLY A 104 -4.15 -13.11 18.11
N LEU A 105 -3.48 -12.05 18.58
CA LEU A 105 -2.03 -11.79 18.45
C LEU A 105 -1.07 -12.85 19.05
N ASP A 106 -1.59 -13.86 19.74
CA ASP A 106 -0.81 -15.02 20.18
C ASP A 106 -1.69 -16.27 20.27
N ALA A 107 -2.16 -16.70 19.08
CA ALA A 107 -3.06 -17.83 18.91
C ALA A 107 -2.43 -19.17 19.33
N ASP A 108 -3.26 -20.21 19.45
CA ASP A 108 -2.77 -21.58 19.55
C ASP A 108 -2.18 -22.05 18.22
N PRO A 109 -0.94 -22.58 18.17
CA PRO A 109 -0.39 -23.10 16.92
C PRO A 109 -1.23 -24.25 16.36
N GLU A 110 -1.79 -25.12 17.20
CA GLU A 110 -2.66 -26.23 16.76
C GLU A 110 -3.89 -25.74 15.98
N PHE A 111 -4.51 -24.63 16.40
CA PHE A 111 -5.66 -24.02 15.72
C PHE A 111 -5.26 -23.36 14.38
N ILE A 112 -4.07 -22.78 14.29
CA ILE A 112 -3.59 -22.20 13.03
C ILE A 112 -3.15 -23.31 12.06
N ASP A 113 -2.60 -24.41 12.55
CA ASP A 113 -2.19 -25.56 11.74
C ASP A 113 -3.39 -26.32 11.16
N GLU A 114 -4.51 -26.39 11.89
CA GLU A 114 -5.81 -26.86 11.38
C GLU A 114 -6.23 -26.04 10.15
N LEU A 115 -6.23 -24.70 10.26
CA LEU A 115 -6.53 -23.79 9.15
C LEU A 115 -5.53 -23.89 7.97
N VAL A 116 -4.25 -24.16 8.22
CA VAL A 116 -3.29 -24.44 7.14
C VAL A 116 -3.69 -25.74 6.43
N SER A 117 -4.04 -26.79 7.17
CA SER A 117 -4.35 -28.10 6.59
C SER A 117 -5.59 -28.08 5.68
N GLU A 118 -6.62 -27.31 6.03
CA GLU A 118 -7.81 -27.09 5.17
C GLU A 118 -7.46 -26.40 3.84
N THR A 119 -6.33 -25.67 3.76
CA THR A 119 -5.86 -25.01 2.53
C THR A 119 -4.81 -25.78 1.74
N GLU A 120 -4.22 -26.85 2.29
CA GLU A 120 -3.30 -27.74 1.55
C GLU A 120 -4.01 -28.96 0.95
N ASP A 121 -5.31 -29.14 1.18
CA ASP A 121 -6.10 -30.27 0.65
C ASP A 121 -6.23 -30.14 -0.89
N PRO A 122 -5.60 -31.05 -1.67
CA PRO A 122 -5.65 -30.96 -3.11
C PRO A 122 -6.94 -31.63 -3.59
N GLU A 123 -8.02 -30.85 -3.77
CA GLU A 123 -9.08 -31.27 -4.69
C GLU A 123 -8.39 -31.71 -5.99
N GLU A 124 -8.72 -32.92 -6.47
CA GLU A 124 -8.04 -33.54 -7.60
C GLU A 124 -8.37 -32.75 -8.87
N VAL A 125 -7.57 -31.71 -9.15
CA VAL A 125 -7.79 -30.77 -10.25
C VAL A 125 -7.68 -31.51 -11.58
N THR A 126 -8.80 -32.09 -11.99
CA THR A 126 -8.96 -32.70 -13.31
C THR A 126 -8.50 -31.68 -14.35
N SER A 127 -7.59 -32.09 -15.24
CA SER A 127 -6.78 -31.18 -16.04
C SER A 127 -7.65 -30.22 -16.88
N GLY A 128 -7.87 -29.01 -16.35
CA GLY A 128 -8.97 -28.12 -16.71
C GLY A 128 -8.61 -26.65 -16.52
N GLU A 129 -7.62 -26.20 -17.28
CA GLU A 129 -7.48 -24.81 -17.77
C GLU A 129 -7.53 -23.65 -16.75
N GLY A 130 -6.44 -23.48 -16.00
CA GLY A 130 -5.86 -22.14 -15.80
C GLY A 130 -6.55 -21.19 -14.82
N GLY A 131 -6.65 -21.58 -13.54
CA GLY A 131 -7.02 -20.71 -12.42
C GLY A 131 -5.80 -20.11 -11.69
N GLY A 132 -5.00 -19.27 -12.34
CA GLY A 132 -3.84 -18.61 -11.71
C GLY A 132 -4.24 -17.42 -10.81
N TRP A 133 -3.89 -17.44 -9.53
CA TRP A 133 -4.29 -16.42 -8.53
C TRP A 133 -3.67 -15.03 -8.73
N PHE A 134 -2.76 -14.87 -9.69
CA PHE A 134 -2.34 -13.56 -10.22
C PHE A 134 -2.92 -13.40 -11.62
N GLY A 135 -3.87 -12.46 -11.76
CA GLY A 135 -4.59 -12.20 -13.00
C GLY A 135 -3.72 -11.57 -14.09
N HIS A 136 -2.99 -12.39 -14.83
CA HIS A 136 -2.64 -12.04 -16.21
C HIS A 136 -3.94 -11.92 -17.03
N PRO A 137 -4.19 -10.80 -17.74
CA PRO A 137 -5.33 -10.68 -18.65
C PRO A 137 -5.30 -11.80 -19.68
N ARG A 138 -6.47 -12.38 -20.01
CA ARG A 138 -6.55 -13.36 -21.11
C ARG A 138 -6.40 -12.62 -22.43
N GLU A 139 -5.89 -13.29 -23.47
CA GLU A 139 -5.67 -12.64 -24.77
C GLU A 139 -6.98 -12.10 -25.40
N ASP A 140 -8.13 -12.62 -25.01
CA ASP A 140 -9.45 -12.14 -25.42
C ASP A 140 -9.95 -10.90 -24.65
N ASP A 141 -9.38 -10.59 -23.47
CA ASP A 141 -9.71 -9.37 -22.70
C ASP A 141 -9.04 -8.12 -23.31
N VAL A 142 -8.10 -8.29 -24.25
CA VAL A 142 -7.42 -7.19 -24.94
C VAL A 142 -8.32 -6.65 -26.07
N PRO A 143 -8.71 -5.36 -26.06
CA PRO A 143 -9.52 -4.78 -27.13
C PRO A 143 -8.82 -4.90 -28.49
N LYS A 144 -9.35 -5.78 -29.34
CA LYS A 144 -8.80 -6.08 -30.68
C LYS A 144 -8.83 -4.80 -31.53
N ARG A 145 -7.67 -4.13 -31.64
CA ARG A 145 -7.48 -2.88 -32.39
C ARG A 145 -8.13 -2.99 -33.77
N ALA A 146 -9.04 -2.08 -34.09
CA ALA A 146 -9.78 -2.08 -35.35
C ALA A 146 -8.81 -2.18 -36.55
N HIS A 147 -9.16 -3.04 -37.52
CA HIS A 147 -8.33 -3.30 -38.68
C HIS A 147 -7.97 -2.02 -39.42
N ARG A 148 -6.67 -1.70 -39.43
CA ARG A 148 -6.10 -0.64 -40.25
C ARG A 148 -6.33 -1.00 -41.73
N PRO A 149 -7.08 -0.21 -42.52
CA PRO A 149 -7.31 -0.55 -43.93
C PRO A 149 -6.00 -0.52 -44.71
N GLU A 150 -5.80 -1.54 -45.56
CA GLU A 150 -4.63 -1.63 -46.43
C GLU A 150 -4.65 -0.49 -47.48
N GLY A 151 -3.52 0.19 -47.66
CA GLY A 151 -3.39 1.21 -48.71
C GLY A 151 -2.36 2.31 -48.44
N LEU A 152 -2.12 2.69 -47.18
CA LEU A 152 -1.10 3.71 -46.86
C LEU A 152 0.31 3.13 -46.89
N LYS A 153 1.06 3.48 -47.95
CA LYS A 153 2.51 3.29 -48.03
C LYS A 153 3.21 4.01 -46.86
N PRO A 154 4.29 3.45 -46.29
CA PRO A 154 5.04 4.13 -45.22
C PRO A 154 5.64 5.43 -45.74
N ARG A 155 5.38 6.55 -45.04
CA ARG A 155 6.01 7.85 -45.33
C ARG A 155 7.44 7.83 -44.79
N THR A 156 8.42 7.86 -45.70
CA THR A 156 9.82 8.09 -45.34
C THR A 156 10.02 9.52 -44.86
N HIS A 157 10.83 9.70 -43.81
CA HIS A 157 11.26 11.03 -43.36
C HIS A 157 12.39 11.58 -44.25
N PRO A 158 12.28 12.81 -44.78
CA PRO A 158 13.42 13.60 -45.22
C PRO A 158 13.99 14.41 -44.06
N ARG A 159 15.32 14.61 -44.05
CA ARG A 159 16.00 15.67 -43.29
C ARG A 159 16.14 16.92 -44.18
N GLY A 160 16.08 18.11 -43.58
CA GLY A 160 16.35 19.38 -44.25
C GLY A 160 15.20 19.90 -45.12
N ASP A 161 15.20 21.17 -45.54
CA ASP A 161 16.24 22.20 -45.33
C ASP A 161 15.60 23.60 -45.16
N SER A 162 16.42 24.60 -44.85
CA SER A 162 16.05 26.00 -44.61
C SER A 162 15.44 26.68 -45.85
N GLY A 163 14.47 27.59 -45.64
CA GLY A 163 13.87 28.37 -46.72
C GLY A 163 12.96 29.48 -46.20
N SER A 164 13.40 30.73 -46.31
CA SER A 164 12.61 31.90 -45.92
C SER A 164 11.74 32.44 -47.06
N ASN A 165 10.52 32.89 -46.76
CA ASN A 165 10.07 34.19 -47.27
C ASN A 165 8.98 34.86 -46.42
N ARG A 166 8.84 36.17 -46.57
CA ARG A 166 7.71 36.99 -46.06
C ARG A 166 6.51 36.90 -47.01
N VAL A 167 5.30 37.22 -46.50
CA VAL A 167 4.48 38.39 -46.92
C VAL A 167 3.20 38.49 -46.05
N ARG A 168 2.80 39.73 -45.71
CA ARG A 168 1.51 40.21 -45.15
C ARG A 168 1.00 41.32 -46.12
N PRO A 169 -0.25 41.87 -46.08
CA PRO A 169 -1.35 41.78 -45.09
C PRO A 169 -2.67 41.29 -45.79
N HIS A 170 -3.94 41.71 -45.63
CA HIS A 170 -4.60 42.80 -44.86
C HIS A 170 -6.13 42.63 -44.71
N GLY A 171 -6.67 42.72 -43.48
CA GLY A 171 -8.11 42.96 -43.18
C GLY A 171 -9.10 41.79 -43.41
N ALA A 172 -10.32 41.78 -42.85
CA ALA A 172 -10.89 42.65 -41.82
C ALA A 172 -12.05 41.97 -41.02
N THR A 173 -12.33 42.54 -39.85
CA THR A 173 -13.47 42.45 -38.89
C THR A 173 -14.90 42.26 -39.44
N PRO A 174 -15.92 41.96 -38.60
CA PRO A 174 -15.97 41.12 -37.38
C PRO A 174 -17.26 40.22 -37.34
N ASP A 175 -17.67 39.78 -36.15
CA ASP A 175 -19.02 39.32 -35.74
C ASP A 175 -19.70 38.15 -36.51
N ASP A 176 -19.66 36.95 -35.92
CA ASP A 176 -20.87 36.32 -35.33
C ASP A 176 -20.46 35.31 -34.24
N ALA A 177 -21.35 34.95 -33.31
CA ALA A 177 -21.00 34.22 -32.09
C ALA A 177 -21.79 32.89 -31.91
N THR A 178 -21.08 31.77 -31.80
CA THR A 178 -21.60 30.48 -31.28
C THR A 178 -20.46 29.59 -30.73
N GLU A 179 -19.69 30.09 -29.75
CA GLU A 179 -18.72 29.26 -29.03
C GLU A 179 -19.39 28.40 -27.94
N THR A 180 -19.82 27.21 -28.34
CA THR A 180 -20.12 26.08 -27.43
C THR A 180 -19.38 24.85 -27.95
N GLY A 181 -18.13 24.69 -27.49
CA GLY A 181 -17.21 23.70 -28.04
C GLY A 181 -15.92 23.57 -27.23
N ASP A 182 -16.06 23.12 -25.98
CA ASP A 182 -15.09 22.29 -25.23
C ASP A 182 -13.62 22.46 -25.64
N GLN A 183 -12.97 23.54 -25.17
CA GLN A 183 -11.52 23.71 -25.31
C GLN A 183 -10.80 22.78 -24.31
N PRO A 184 -9.95 21.84 -24.76
CA PRO A 184 -8.97 21.25 -23.86
C PRO A 184 -8.00 22.35 -23.40
N ASP A 185 -7.81 22.47 -22.09
CA ASP A 185 -6.89 23.42 -21.46
C ASP A 185 -5.43 22.94 -21.66
N GLU A 186 -4.92 23.06 -22.90
CA GLU A 186 -3.53 22.75 -23.30
C GLU A 186 -2.54 23.82 -22.77
N GLY A 187 -2.59 24.07 -21.46
CA GLY A 187 -1.65 24.87 -20.68
C GLY A 187 -0.88 23.97 -19.71
N GLU A 188 0.22 23.37 -20.18
CA GLU A 188 0.98 22.34 -19.47
C GLU A 188 1.48 22.79 -18.08
N GLY A 189 0.83 22.28 -17.04
CA GLY A 189 1.27 22.36 -15.65
C GLY A 189 0.65 21.23 -14.84
N ARG A 190 1.43 20.61 -13.96
CA ARG A 190 0.86 19.74 -12.92
C ARG A 190 -0.05 20.58 -12.03
N ARG A 191 -1.12 19.99 -11.51
CA ARG A 191 -2.02 20.62 -10.53
C ARG A 191 -2.23 19.65 -9.36
N LEU A 192 -2.53 20.20 -8.19
CA LEU A 192 -3.04 19.38 -7.09
C LEU A 192 -4.46 18.90 -7.46
N TYR A 193 -4.75 17.64 -7.16
CA TYR A 193 -6.08 17.07 -7.22
C TYR A 193 -6.41 16.47 -5.86
N THR A 194 -7.58 16.79 -5.33
CA THR A 194 -8.10 16.18 -4.11
C THR A 194 -9.29 15.30 -4.44
N ALA A 195 -9.42 14.18 -3.74
CA ALA A 195 -10.51 13.23 -3.95
C ALA A 195 -11.02 12.67 -2.64
N THR A 196 -12.34 12.69 -2.49
CA THR A 196 -13.04 12.19 -1.31
C THR A 196 -13.96 11.04 -1.68
N LEU A 197 -13.93 9.94 -0.92
CA LEU A 197 -14.85 8.82 -1.11
C LEU A 197 -15.37 8.31 0.23
N THR A 198 -16.61 7.85 0.22
CA THR A 198 -17.18 6.97 1.25
C THR A 198 -17.66 5.71 0.56
N PHE A 199 -17.27 4.55 1.09
CA PHE A 199 -17.63 3.25 0.57
C PHE A 199 -18.10 2.36 1.73
N GLU A 200 -19.12 1.54 1.50
CA GLU A 200 -19.69 0.64 2.49
C GLU A 200 -19.94 -0.73 1.85
N ASP A 201 -19.39 -1.80 2.45
CA ASP A 201 -19.56 -3.19 1.98
C ASP A 201 -20.59 -4.00 2.79
N GLY A 202 -21.25 -3.36 3.77
CA GLY A 202 -22.18 -3.99 4.71
C GLY A 202 -21.52 -4.52 5.99
N HIS A 203 -20.20 -4.43 6.11
CA HIS A 203 -19.43 -4.80 7.31
C HIS A 203 -18.48 -3.68 7.77
N THR A 204 -17.97 -2.88 6.83
CA THR A 204 -17.05 -1.77 7.05
C THR A 204 -17.53 -0.53 6.30
N THR A 205 -17.51 0.64 6.95
CA THR A 205 -17.50 1.93 6.26
C THR A 205 -16.05 2.39 6.10
N LEU A 206 -15.60 2.54 4.85
CA LEU A 206 -14.33 3.16 4.47
C LEU A 206 -14.58 4.61 4.08
N GLN A 207 -13.83 5.54 4.66
CA GLN A 207 -13.76 6.93 4.23
C GLN A 207 -12.32 7.28 3.86
N VAL A 208 -12.12 7.99 2.74
CA VAL A 208 -10.78 8.36 2.24
C VAL A 208 -10.75 9.82 1.82
N PHE A 209 -9.63 10.48 2.16
CA PHE A 209 -9.17 11.72 1.53
C PHE A 209 -7.83 11.45 0.84
N ASN A 210 -7.78 11.59 -0.49
CA ASN A 210 -6.55 11.60 -1.28
C ASN A 210 -6.22 13.02 -1.72
N ALA A 211 -4.94 13.37 -1.75
CA ALA A 211 -4.45 14.60 -2.37
C ALA A 211 -3.16 14.28 -3.14
N SER A 212 -3.21 14.40 -4.47
CA SER A 212 -2.10 13.99 -5.34
C SER A 212 -1.85 14.98 -6.47
N VAL A 213 -0.57 15.23 -6.76
CA VAL A 213 -0.17 16.13 -7.84
C VAL A 213 -0.09 15.35 -9.15
N CYS A 214 -0.91 15.75 -10.12
CA CYS A 214 -1.12 15.05 -11.40
C CYS A 214 -1.10 16.03 -12.58
N ALA A 215 -0.89 15.52 -13.79
CA ALA A 215 -0.99 16.28 -15.04
C ALA A 215 -2.43 16.36 -15.59
N SER A 216 -3.38 15.58 -15.06
CA SER A 216 -4.78 15.59 -15.47
C SER A 216 -5.71 14.93 -14.43
N PRO A 217 -7.03 15.19 -14.46
CA PRO A 217 -7.99 14.46 -13.61
C PRO A 217 -8.00 12.96 -13.92
N SER A 218 -7.78 12.59 -15.18
CA SER A 218 -7.72 11.18 -15.62
C SER A 218 -6.54 10.42 -15.00
N GLU A 219 -5.43 11.10 -14.72
CA GLU A 219 -4.30 10.49 -14.00
C GLU A 219 -4.65 10.29 -12.51
N ALA A 220 -5.21 11.30 -11.85
CA ALA A 220 -5.67 11.19 -10.45
C ALA A 220 -6.70 10.05 -10.29
N PHE A 221 -7.69 9.98 -11.17
CA PHE A 221 -8.64 8.87 -11.25
C PHE A 221 -7.94 7.51 -11.47
N THR A 222 -6.91 7.45 -12.32
CA THR A 222 -6.15 6.21 -12.56
C THR A 222 -5.39 5.76 -11.31
N ARG A 223 -4.82 6.69 -10.53
CA ARG A 223 -4.18 6.38 -9.23
C ARG A 223 -5.21 5.82 -8.23
N LEU A 224 -6.36 6.48 -8.09
CA LEU A 224 -7.47 6.03 -7.22
C LEU A 224 -8.00 4.65 -7.63
N ALA A 225 -8.23 4.44 -8.93
CA ALA A 225 -8.72 3.17 -9.47
C ALA A 225 -7.71 2.03 -9.33
N SER A 226 -6.40 2.34 -9.31
CA SER A 226 -5.34 1.37 -9.02
C SER A 226 -5.23 1.00 -7.53
N ARG A 227 -5.70 1.89 -6.63
CA ARG A 227 -5.65 1.72 -5.17
C ARG A 227 -6.91 1.07 -4.60
N TYR A 228 -8.09 1.44 -5.09
CA TYR A 228 -9.41 1.01 -4.58
C TYR A 228 -10.25 0.21 -5.58
N GLY A 229 -9.75 0.01 -6.80
CA GLY A 229 -10.51 -0.59 -7.89
C GLY A 229 -11.41 0.43 -8.60
N VAL A 230 -11.69 0.17 -9.88
CA VAL A 230 -12.41 1.10 -10.78
C VAL A 230 -13.81 1.47 -10.25
N TYR A 231 -14.52 0.53 -9.63
CA TYR A 231 -15.88 0.75 -9.13
C TYR A 231 -15.94 1.74 -7.96
N VAL A 232 -15.01 1.62 -6.99
CA VAL A 232 -14.93 2.53 -5.84
C VAL A 232 -14.41 3.89 -6.26
N ALA A 233 -13.40 3.93 -7.14
CA ALA A 233 -12.88 5.19 -7.68
C ALA A 233 -13.92 5.98 -8.50
N PHE A 234 -14.90 5.31 -9.13
CA PHE A 234 -16.03 5.96 -9.82
C PHE A 234 -17.07 6.57 -8.87
N GLN A 235 -16.98 6.29 -7.57
CA GLN A 235 -17.80 6.92 -6.52
C GLN A 235 -17.07 8.07 -5.80
N ALA A 236 -15.79 8.33 -6.14
CA ALA A 236 -15.02 9.40 -5.54
C ALA A 236 -15.39 10.77 -6.15
N GLU A 237 -15.60 11.75 -5.29
CA GLU A 237 -15.74 13.16 -5.67
C GLU A 237 -14.34 13.73 -5.90
N LEU A 238 -13.97 13.94 -7.17
CA LEU A 238 -12.64 14.37 -7.60
C LEU A 238 -12.65 15.86 -7.97
N HIS A 239 -11.81 16.64 -7.29
CA HIS A 239 -11.69 18.09 -7.42
C HIS A 239 -10.27 18.48 -7.84
N ALA A 240 -10.15 19.60 -8.57
CA ALA A 240 -8.87 20.26 -8.80
C ALA A 240 -8.62 21.28 -7.69
N GLY A 241 -7.41 21.30 -7.16
CA GLY A 241 -7.02 22.06 -5.98
C GLY A 241 -7.50 21.46 -4.66
N TYR A 242 -7.36 22.21 -3.57
CA TYR A 242 -7.68 21.82 -2.20
C TYR A 242 -8.63 22.83 -1.53
N ASP A 243 -9.78 22.34 -1.06
CA ASP A 243 -10.73 23.11 -0.25
C ASP A 243 -10.58 22.77 1.24
N PRO A 244 -9.94 23.64 2.05
CA PRO A 244 -9.78 23.44 3.49
C PRO A 244 -11.09 23.58 4.28
N THR A 245 -12.17 24.08 3.65
CA THR A 245 -13.51 24.19 4.25
C THR A 245 -14.40 22.99 3.92
N SER A 246 -13.89 22.02 3.17
CA SER A 246 -14.60 20.76 2.91
C SER A 246 -14.66 19.90 4.18
N ALA A 247 -15.79 19.22 4.41
CA ALA A 247 -16.00 18.43 5.62
C ALA A 247 -14.99 17.26 5.78
N PHE A 248 -14.41 16.78 4.67
CA PHE A 248 -13.31 15.81 4.70
C PHE A 248 -11.97 16.46 5.06
N ALA A 249 -11.68 17.68 4.60
CA ALA A 249 -10.48 18.40 5.06
C ALA A 249 -10.53 18.62 6.57
N GLU A 250 -11.63 19.16 7.09
CA GLU A 250 -11.83 19.40 8.53
C GLU A 250 -11.72 18.10 9.39
N ALA A 251 -12.08 16.94 8.83
CA ALA A 251 -12.12 15.67 9.56
C ALA A 251 -10.86 14.79 9.40
N PHE A 252 -10.08 14.95 8.32
CA PHE A 252 -8.92 14.10 7.99
C PHE A 252 -7.59 14.85 8.08
N VAL A 253 -7.56 16.13 7.73
CA VAL A 253 -6.31 16.88 7.50
C VAL A 253 -5.91 17.62 8.78
N SER A 254 -4.72 17.32 9.32
CA SER A 254 -4.19 18.06 10.47
C SER A 254 -3.73 19.47 10.06
N PRO A 255 -3.69 20.47 10.96
CA PRO A 255 -3.34 21.85 10.60
C PRO A 255 -1.99 22.01 9.87
N ALA A 256 -0.97 21.22 10.22
CA ALA A 256 0.32 21.24 9.54
C ALA A 256 0.27 20.64 8.12
N MET A 257 -0.74 19.81 7.84
CA MET A 257 -1.00 19.24 6.52
C MET A 257 -1.92 20.14 5.70
N ASP A 258 -2.81 20.88 6.35
CA ASP A 258 -3.62 21.94 5.74
C ASP A 258 -2.72 23.05 5.16
N GLU A 259 -1.80 23.58 5.97
CA GLU A 259 -0.76 24.52 5.52
C GLU A 259 0.08 23.96 4.35
N MET A 260 0.46 22.67 4.42
CA MET A 260 1.22 22.01 3.36
C MET A 260 0.43 21.86 2.05
N LEU A 261 -0.85 21.48 2.11
CA LEU A 261 -1.69 21.30 0.92
C LEU A 261 -2.03 22.62 0.26
N GLN A 262 -2.27 23.70 1.03
CA GLN A 262 -2.40 25.05 0.49
C GLN A 262 -1.12 25.50 -0.25
N LEU A 263 0.06 25.28 0.34
CA LEU A 263 1.34 25.58 -0.31
C LEU A 263 1.60 24.76 -1.59
N VAL A 264 1.08 23.54 -1.68
CA VAL A 264 1.19 22.69 -2.89
C VAL A 264 0.13 23.03 -3.93
N ASP A 265 -1.00 23.64 -3.56
CA ASP A 265 -1.97 24.15 -4.53
C ASP A 265 -1.50 25.49 -5.15
N ASP A 266 -0.87 26.36 -4.34
CA ASP A 266 -0.22 27.60 -4.79
C ASP A 266 1.00 27.34 -5.71
N ASP A 267 1.81 26.30 -5.44
CA ASP A 267 2.89 25.84 -6.34
C ASP A 267 2.95 24.29 -6.45
N PRO A 268 2.16 23.68 -7.35
CA PRO A 268 2.21 22.24 -7.61
C PRO A 268 3.48 21.79 -8.36
N SER A 269 4.33 22.73 -8.78
CA SER A 269 5.63 22.46 -9.40
C SER A 269 6.80 22.49 -8.42
N GLY A 270 6.54 22.99 -7.20
CA GLY A 270 7.53 23.15 -6.15
C GLY A 270 7.97 21.85 -5.48
N ALA A 271 8.98 21.94 -4.61
CA ALA A 271 9.62 20.79 -3.98
C ALA A 271 8.71 19.98 -3.01
N LEU A 272 7.53 20.51 -2.65
CA LEU A 272 6.51 19.79 -1.88
C LEU A 272 5.49 19.06 -2.79
N GLY A 273 5.33 19.51 -4.05
CA GLY A 273 4.40 18.91 -5.01
C GLY A 273 5.01 17.77 -5.82
N ASP A 274 6.35 17.75 -6.02
CA ASP A 274 6.99 16.67 -6.76
C ASP A 274 6.91 15.33 -6.01
N GLY A 275 6.18 14.38 -6.59
CA GLY A 275 5.95 13.06 -6.00
C GLY A 275 4.81 12.97 -4.98
N LEU A 276 4.03 14.04 -4.76
CA LEU A 276 2.92 13.99 -3.79
C LEU A 276 1.81 13.02 -4.22
N ASP A 277 1.57 12.01 -3.38
CA ASP A 277 0.38 11.16 -3.31
C ASP A 277 0.03 10.93 -1.83
N LEU A 278 -0.60 11.93 -1.20
CA LEU A 278 -1.12 11.82 0.16
C LEU A 278 -2.42 11.02 0.15
N ASN A 279 -2.55 10.06 1.06
CA ASN A 279 -3.71 9.18 1.12
C ASN A 279 -4.06 8.86 2.58
N LEU A 280 -5.19 9.38 3.05
CA LEU A 280 -5.67 9.25 4.43
C LEU A 280 -6.95 8.41 4.46
N GLU A 281 -6.97 7.36 5.28
CA GLU A 281 -8.11 6.46 5.40
C GLU A 281 -8.62 6.42 6.85
N GLN A 282 -9.94 6.38 7.01
CA GLN A 282 -10.61 5.97 8.24
C GLN A 282 -11.52 4.78 7.93
N ARG A 283 -11.53 3.79 8.82
CA ARG A 283 -12.32 2.55 8.68
C ARG A 283 -13.12 2.32 9.94
N PHE A 284 -14.42 2.15 9.79
CA PHE A 284 -15.36 1.91 10.88
C PHE A 284 -16.01 0.55 10.68
N ALA A 285 -16.04 -0.29 11.72
CA ALA A 285 -16.87 -1.48 11.74
C ALA A 285 -18.35 -1.09 11.96
N ALA A 286 -19.26 -1.80 11.31
CA ALA A 286 -20.71 -1.64 11.45
C ALA A 286 -21.29 -2.35 12.70
#